data_AF-A0A934Q3N2-F1
#
_entry.id   AF-A0A934Q3N2-F1
#
_cell.length_a   1.000
_cell.length_b   1.000
_cell.length_c   1.000
_cell.angle_alpha   90.00
_cell.angle_beta   90.00
_cell.angle_gamma   90.00
#
_symmetry.space_group_name_H-M   'P 1'
#
loop_
_entity.id
_entity.type
_entity.pdbx_description
1 polymer ?
#
loop_
_entity_poly.entity_id
_entity_poly.type
_entity_poly.pdbx_seq_one_letter_code
_entity_poly.pdbx_strand_id
1 'polypeptide(L)'
;MQASTTLLRRVLWADAATSVACGVIHVAAVDTLSRVLALPSALLFETGLFYLAYGALVAWAASRAEPPRPLVLLFAFGNIGWALLCVAALAGPWLHPSLAGGAWIALQALVVFAFGELQWWCSRRPRHALA
;
A
#
# COMPACT_ATOMS: atom_id res chain seq x y z
N MET A 1 14.85 -23.99 1.18
CA MET A 1 15.38 -22.84 1.95
C MET A 1 14.86 -21.46 1.51
N GLN A 2 14.32 -21.25 0.30
CA GLN A 2 14.18 -19.90 -0.28
C GLN A 2 12.76 -19.43 -0.58
N ALA A 3 11.75 -20.31 -0.59
CA ALA A 3 10.44 -19.94 -1.13
C ALA A 3 9.71 -18.86 -0.31
N SER A 4 9.75 -18.92 1.02
CA SER A 4 9.05 -17.95 1.89
C SER A 4 9.74 -16.58 1.94
N THR A 5 11.07 -16.54 2.02
CA THR A 5 11.85 -15.29 1.96
C THR A 5 11.82 -14.66 0.57
N THR A 6 11.80 -15.48 -0.49
CA THR A 6 11.65 -14.98 -1.87
C THR A 6 10.24 -14.47 -2.13
N LEU A 7 9.20 -15.15 -1.62
CA LEU A 7 7.82 -14.68 -1.73
C LEU A 7 7.61 -13.37 -0.97
N LEU A 8 8.06 -13.29 0.29
CA LEU A 8 7.98 -12.05 1.08
C LEU A 8 8.63 -10.88 0.34
N ARG A 9 9.83 -11.08 -0.19
CA ARG A 9 10.54 -10.04 -0.94
C ARG A 9 9.82 -9.63 -2.23
N ARG A 10 9.21 -10.57 -2.95
CA ARG A 10 8.37 -10.26 -4.12
C ARG A 10 7.15 -9.44 -3.73
N VAL A 11 6.50 -9.79 -2.61
CA VAL A 11 5.36 -9.03 -2.09
C VAL A 11 5.78 -7.62 -1.70
N LEU A 12 6.91 -7.44 -1.01
CA LEU A 12 7.42 -6.11 -0.65
C LEU A 12 7.76 -5.28 -1.89
N TRP A 13 8.40 -5.86 -2.91
CA TRP A 13 8.68 -5.15 -4.16
C TRP A 13 7.41 -4.78 -4.92
N ALA A 14 6.41 -5.67 -4.96
CA ALA A 14 5.13 -5.38 -5.58
C ALA A 14 4.37 -4.25 -4.85
N ASP A 15 4.36 -4.27 -3.52
CA ASP A 15 3.79 -3.21 -2.70
C ASP A 15 4.50 -1.87 -2.95
N ALA A 16 5.84 -1.87 -2.89
CA ALA A 16 6.63 -0.69 -3.15
C ALA A 16 6.39 -0.10 -4.55
N ALA A 17 6.41 -0.94 -5.59
CA ALA A 17 6.18 -0.50 -6.97
C ALA A 17 4.77 0.07 -7.16
N THR A 18 3.77 -0.60 -6.59
CA THR A 18 2.36 -0.15 -6.66
C THR A 18 2.20 1.19 -5.95
N SER A 19 2.73 1.30 -4.73
CA SER A 19 2.70 2.53 -3.93
C SER A 19 3.38 3.69 -4.65
N VAL A 20 4.60 3.48 -5.17
CA VAL A 20 5.32 4.54 -5.92
C VAL A 20 4.54 4.93 -7.18
N ALA A 21 4.03 3.97 -7.95
CA ALA A 21 3.25 4.26 -9.16
C ALA A 21 1.99 5.08 -8.83
N CYS A 22 1.22 4.66 -7.82
CA CYS A 22 0.05 5.41 -7.35
C CYS A 22 0.45 6.81 -6.86
N GLY A 23 1.54 6.93 -6.10
CA GLY A 23 2.04 8.21 -5.60
C GLY A 23 2.44 9.17 -6.72
N VAL A 24 3.18 8.69 -7.73
CA VAL A 24 3.54 9.47 -8.92
C VAL A 24 2.27 9.91 -9.66
N ILE A 25 1.32 9.02 -9.89
CA ILE A 25 0.07 9.34 -10.58
C ILE A 25 -0.71 10.41 -9.81
N HIS A 26 -0.85 10.25 -8.49
CA HIS A 26 -1.53 11.22 -7.64
C HIS A 26 -0.89 12.61 -7.71
N VAL A 27 0.44 12.71 -7.58
CA VAL A 27 1.16 14.00 -7.58
C VAL A 27 1.25 14.63 -8.98
N ALA A 28 1.49 13.83 -10.02
CA ALA A 28 1.68 14.34 -11.38
C ALA A 28 0.35 14.73 -12.05
N ALA A 29 -0.76 14.12 -11.66
CA ALA A 29 -2.07 14.33 -12.28
C ALA A 29 -3.14 14.85 -11.30
N VAL A 30 -2.73 15.54 -10.22
CA VAL A 30 -3.63 16.04 -9.15
C VAL A 30 -4.89 16.70 -9.71
N ASP A 31 -4.74 17.69 -10.60
CA ASP A 31 -5.89 18.47 -11.10
C ASP A 31 -6.84 17.64 -11.94
N THR A 32 -6.30 16.75 -12.78
CA THR A 32 -7.10 15.86 -13.63
C THR A 32 -7.83 14.83 -12.78
N LEU A 33 -7.13 14.21 -11.82
CA LEU A 33 -7.71 13.23 -10.90
C LEU A 33 -8.75 13.87 -9.99
N SER A 34 -8.52 15.08 -9.48
CA SER A 34 -9.48 15.79 -8.64
C SER A 34 -10.82 15.97 -9.35
N ARG A 35 -10.79 16.38 -10.63
CA ARG A 35 -12.00 16.53 -11.44
C ARG A 35 -12.69 15.19 -11.74
N VAL A 36 -11.93 14.17 -12.15
CA VAL A 36 -12.49 12.86 -12.57
C VAL A 36 -13.03 12.08 -11.37
N LEU A 37 -12.28 12.05 -10.26
CA LEU A 37 -12.62 11.29 -9.06
C LEU A 37 -13.57 12.06 -8.12
N ALA A 38 -13.78 13.36 -8.36
CA ALA A 38 -14.46 14.28 -7.45
C ALA A 38 -13.86 14.23 -6.03
N LEU A 39 -12.53 14.27 -5.96
CA LEU A 39 -11.78 14.28 -4.70
C LEU A 39 -11.01 15.58 -4.52
N PRO A 40 -10.81 16.07 -3.28
CA PRO A 40 -10.02 17.27 -3.04
C PRO A 40 -8.59 17.14 -3.57
N SER A 41 -8.09 18.15 -4.29
CA SER A 41 -6.71 18.17 -4.81
C SER A 41 -5.67 18.01 -3.69
N ALA A 42 -5.89 18.66 -2.54
CA ALA A 42 -5.00 18.54 -1.38
C ALA A 42 -4.90 17.09 -0.89
N LEU A 43 -6.04 16.39 -0.78
CA LEU A 43 -6.07 14.97 -0.40
C LEU A 43 -5.27 14.11 -1.38
N LEU A 44 -5.44 14.32 -2.69
CA LEU A 44 -4.70 13.57 -3.71
C LEU A 44 -3.20 13.83 -3.64
N PHE A 45 -2.81 15.09 -3.49
CA PHE A 45 -1.40 15.47 -3.38
C PHE A 45 -0.74 14.90 -2.12
N GLU A 46 -1.37 15.06 -0.96
CA GLU A 46 -0.87 14.57 0.33
C GLU A 46 -0.77 13.05 0.36
N THR A 47 -1.81 12.34 -0.10
CA THR A 47 -1.78 10.87 -0.22
C THR A 47 -0.73 10.43 -1.23
N GLY A 48 -0.52 11.19 -2.31
CA GLY A 48 0.52 10.93 -3.29
C GLY A 48 1.92 11.00 -2.67
N LEU A 49 2.22 12.06 -1.92
CA LEU A 49 3.49 12.19 -1.19
C LEU A 49 3.68 11.07 -0.15
N PHE A 50 2.61 10.74 0.58
CA PHE A 50 2.62 9.63 1.53
C PHE A 50 2.97 8.31 0.84
N TYR A 51 2.36 7.99 -0.31
CA TYR A 51 2.67 6.77 -1.06
C TYR A 51 4.09 6.72 -1.59
N LEU A 52 4.65 7.85 -2.03
CA LEU A 52 6.05 7.92 -2.43
C LEU A 52 6.99 7.63 -1.26
N ALA A 53 6.74 8.25 -0.10
CA ALA A 53 7.54 8.02 1.10
C ALA A 53 7.42 6.58 1.61
N TYR A 54 6.20 6.05 1.69
CA TYR A 54 5.91 4.68 2.08
C TYR A 54 6.56 3.68 1.12
N GLY A 55 6.34 3.84 -0.19
CA GLY A 55 6.90 2.98 -1.22
C GLY A 55 8.43 2.96 -1.22
N ALA A 56 9.08 4.11 -0.97
CA ALA A 56 10.53 4.19 -0.81
C ALA A 56 11.01 3.41 0.43
N LEU A 57 10.31 3.52 1.56
CA LEU A 57 10.62 2.76 2.78
C LEU A 57 10.46 1.24 2.58
N VAL A 58 9.40 0.82 1.90
CA VAL A 58 9.16 -0.60 1.57
C VAL A 58 10.21 -1.11 0.59
N ALA A 59 10.55 -0.34 -0.47
CA ALA A 59 11.61 -0.70 -1.41
C ALA A 59 12.97 -0.85 -0.71
N TRP A 60 13.29 0.08 0.18
CA TRP A 60 14.49 0.01 1.02
C TRP A 60 14.50 -1.27 1.85
N ALA A 61 13.40 -1.63 2.51
CA ALA A 61 13.31 -2.87 3.27
C ALA A 61 13.42 -4.12 2.37
N ALA A 62 12.82 -4.08 1.17
CA ALA A 62 12.86 -5.16 0.19
C ALA A 62 14.26 -5.40 -0.41
N SER A 63 15.10 -4.36 -0.44
CA SER A 63 16.50 -4.43 -0.89
C SER A 63 17.45 -5.10 0.11
N ARG A 64 17.02 -5.29 1.37
CA ARG A 64 17.84 -5.92 2.41
C ARG A 64 17.93 -7.43 2.18
N ALA A 65 19.10 -8.01 2.47
CA ALA A 65 19.31 -9.46 2.40
C ALA A 65 18.30 -10.21 3.29
N GLU A 66 18.05 -9.68 4.48
CA GLU A 66 16.95 -10.09 5.35
C GLU A 66 16.10 -8.88 5.74
N PRO A 67 14.84 -8.79 5.28
CA PRO A 67 13.93 -7.73 5.72
C PRO A 67 13.68 -7.83 7.23
N PRO A 68 13.85 -6.74 8.01
CA PRO A 68 13.60 -6.77 9.45
C PRO A 68 12.14 -7.12 9.74
N ARG A 69 11.91 -8.16 10.54
CA ARG A 69 10.55 -8.64 10.87
C ARG A 69 9.65 -7.54 11.46
N PRO A 70 10.12 -6.66 12.37
CA PRO A 70 9.29 -5.56 12.89
C PRO A 70 8.80 -4.61 11.79
N LEU A 71 9.62 -4.32 10.78
CA LEU A 71 9.23 -3.47 9.65
C LEU A 71 8.21 -4.15 8.75
N VAL A 72 8.37 -5.45 8.48
CA VAL A 72 7.38 -6.22 7.71
C VAL A 72 6.02 -6.21 8.41
N LEU A 73 6.00 -6.32 9.74
CA LEU A 73 4.76 -6.21 10.52
C LEU A 73 4.18 -4.79 10.47
N LEU A 74 5.03 -3.76 10.56
CA LEU A 74 4.60 -2.37 10.42
C LEU A 74 3.93 -2.13 9.07
N PHE A 75 4.51 -2.64 7.97
CA PHE A 75 3.90 -2.53 6.64
C PHE A 75 2.59 -3.31 6.56
N ALA A 76 2.55 -4.52 7.11
CA ALA A 76 1.34 -5.33 7.10
C ALA A 76 0.17 -4.63 7.80
N PHE A 77 0.39 -4.15 9.03
CA PHE A 77 -0.63 -3.43 9.78
C PHE A 77 -0.92 -2.04 9.20
N GLY A 78 0.08 -1.36 8.65
CA GLY A 78 -0.10 -0.09 7.95
C GLY A 78 -1.02 -0.24 6.75
N ASN A 79 -0.80 -1.25 5.92
CA ASN A 79 -1.64 -1.60 4.78
C ASN A 79 -3.08 -1.94 5.20
N ILE A 80 -3.26 -2.74 6.27
CA ILE A 80 -4.59 -3.05 6.81
C ILE A 80 -5.27 -1.78 7.33
N GLY A 81 -4.55 -0.94 8.08
CA GLY A 81 -5.07 0.34 8.58
C GLY A 81 -5.48 1.28 7.45
N TRP A 82 -4.70 1.33 6.36
CA TRP A 82 -5.02 2.11 5.18
C TRP A 82 -6.26 1.58 4.46
N ALA A 83 -6.42 0.26 4.33
CA ALA A 83 -7.64 -0.34 3.79
C ALA A 83 -8.88 0.06 4.60
N LEU A 84 -8.79 0.01 5.94
CA LEU A 84 -9.87 0.44 6.82
C LEU A 84 -10.19 1.93 6.66
N LEU A 85 -9.17 2.78 6.48
CA LEU A 85 -9.37 4.20 6.21
C LEU A 85 -10.08 4.42 4.88
N CYS A 86 -9.73 3.69 3.82
CA CYS A 86 -10.44 3.73 2.54
C CYS A 86 -11.91 3.29 2.67
N VAL A 87 -12.19 2.23 3.43
CA VAL A 87 -13.56 1.78 3.71
C VAL A 87 -14.34 2.85 4.48
N ALA A 88 -13.74 3.44 5.52
CA ALA A 88 -14.35 4.52 6.28
C ALA A 88 -14.61 5.74 5.38
N ALA A 89 -13.67 6.09 4.51
CA ALA A 89 -13.81 7.18 3.55
C ALA A 89 -14.98 6.99 2.57
N LEU A 90 -15.27 5.76 2.17
CA LEU A 90 -16.43 5.42 1.32
C LEU A 90 -17.75 5.36 2.09
N ALA A 91 -17.73 4.92 3.35
CA ALA A 91 -18.93 4.76 4.17
C ALA A 91 -19.33 6.04 4.91
N GLY A 92 -18.39 6.97 5.10
CA GLY A 92 -18.59 8.19 5.86
C GLY A 92 -19.09 9.37 5.02
N PRO A 93 -19.54 10.45 5.68
CA PRO A 93 -20.10 11.63 5.01
C PRO A 93 -19.03 12.64 4.52
N TRP A 94 -17.74 12.33 4.66
CA TRP A 94 -16.66 13.30 4.49
C TRP A 94 -16.23 13.49 3.02
N LEU A 95 -16.41 12.45 2.20
CA LEU A 95 -16.06 12.46 0.79
C LEU A 95 -17.28 12.12 -0.05
N HIS A 96 -17.45 12.84 -1.15
CA HIS A 96 -18.49 12.59 -2.14
C HIS A 96 -17.83 12.27 -3.49
N PRO A 97 -17.12 11.14 -3.60
CA PRO A 97 -16.43 10.80 -4.83
C PRO A 97 -17.42 10.53 -5.95
N SER A 98 -16.97 10.72 -7.19
CA SER A 98 -17.69 10.22 -8.37
C SER A 98 -17.72 8.69 -8.36
N LEU A 99 -18.48 8.07 -9.28
CA LEU A 99 -18.44 6.60 -9.42
C LEU A 99 -17.00 6.09 -9.67
N ALA A 100 -16.23 6.82 -10.48
CA ALA A 100 -14.83 6.51 -10.72
C ALA A 100 -13.95 6.72 -9.47
N GLY A 101 -14.21 7.78 -8.69
CA GLY A 101 -13.54 8.02 -7.40
C GLY A 101 -13.82 6.93 -6.38
N GLY A 102 -15.07 6.50 -6.28
CA GLY A 102 -15.48 5.41 -5.39
C GLY A 102 -14.80 4.10 -5.77
N ALA A 103 -14.80 3.76 -7.07
CA ALA A 103 -14.10 2.59 -7.59
C ALA A 103 -12.58 2.66 -7.34
N TRP A 104 -11.97 3.85 -7.49
CA TRP A 104 -10.55 4.06 -7.22
C TRP A 104 -10.19 3.84 -5.75
N ILE A 105 -10.97 4.38 -4.81
CA ILE A 105 -10.75 4.18 -3.37
C ILE A 105 -10.98 2.71 -2.99
N ALA A 106 -12.01 2.07 -3.53
CA ALA A 106 -12.30 0.66 -3.27
C ALA A 106 -11.19 -0.26 -3.80
N LEU A 107 -10.68 0.01 -5.00
CA LEU A 107 -9.56 -0.72 -5.59
C LEU A 107 -8.31 -0.60 -4.71
N GLN A 108 -7.99 0.61 -4.24
CA GLN A 108 -6.88 0.82 -3.31
C GLN A 108 -7.07 0.00 -2.03
N ALA A 109 -8.26 0.04 -1.43
CA ALA A 109 -8.57 -0.72 -0.21
C ALA A 109 -8.31 -2.23 -0.38
N LEU A 110 -8.77 -2.81 -1.49
CA LEU A 110 -8.59 -4.24 -1.79
C LEU A 110 -7.13 -4.60 -2.00
N VAL A 111 -6.40 -3.79 -2.78
CA VAL A 111 -4.99 -4.05 -3.11
C VAL A 111 -4.11 -3.96 -1.86
N VAL A 112 -4.24 -2.89 -1.08
CA VAL A 112 -3.42 -2.73 0.14
C VAL A 112 -3.80 -3.77 1.19
N PHE A 113 -5.08 -4.12 1.34
CA PHE A 113 -5.48 -5.22 2.22
C PHE A 113 -4.82 -6.55 1.82
N ALA A 114 -4.81 -6.87 0.52
CA ALA A 114 -4.15 -8.07 0.01
C ALA A 114 -2.64 -8.05 0.30
N PHE A 115 -1.95 -6.91 0.13
CA PHE A 115 -0.55 -6.78 0.52
C PHE A 115 -0.35 -6.99 2.02
N GLY A 116 -1.17 -6.37 2.84
CA GLY A 116 -1.10 -6.48 4.30
C GLY A 116 -1.23 -7.92 4.78
N GLU A 117 -2.23 -8.64 4.27
CA GLU A 117 -2.40 -10.07 4.51
C GLU A 117 -1.14 -10.85 4.05
N LEU A 118 -0.72 -10.71 2.79
CA LEU A 118 0.43 -11.47 2.27
C LEU A 118 1.72 -11.22 3.07
N GLN A 119 1.98 -9.98 3.46
CA GLN A 119 3.12 -9.61 4.31
C GLN A 119 3.05 -10.28 5.68
N TRP A 120 1.86 -10.24 6.31
CA TRP A 120 1.61 -10.90 7.59
C TRP A 120 1.80 -12.41 7.51
N TRP A 121 1.14 -13.08 6.56
CA TRP A 121 1.24 -14.53 6.34
C TRP A 121 2.68 -14.97 6.08
N CYS A 122 3.42 -14.23 5.24
CA CYS A 122 4.82 -14.54 4.96
C CYS A 122 5.73 -14.34 6.18
N SER A 123 5.46 -13.32 7.01
CA SER A 123 6.24 -13.03 8.22
C SER A 123 6.08 -14.08 9.32
N ARG A 124 5.00 -14.86 9.28
CA ARG A 124 4.65 -15.90 10.28
C ARG A 124 5.19 -17.29 9.95
N ARG A 125 5.67 -17.52 8.72
CA ARG A 125 6.19 -18.85 8.35
C ARG A 125 7.50 -19.13 9.10
N PRO A 126 7.62 -20.26 9.82
CA PRO A 126 8.86 -20.65 10.47
C PRO A 126 9.99 -20.70 9.45
N ARG A 127 11.11 -20.03 9.75
CA ARG A 127 12.37 -20.34 9.08
C ARG A 127 12.80 -21.69 9.65
N HIS A 128 12.42 -22.80 9.00
CA HIS A 128 12.98 -24.09 9.35
C HIS A 128 14.49 -24.05 9.03
N ALA A 129 15.27 -23.67 10.04
CA ALA A 129 16.71 -23.87 10.07
C ALA A 129 16.92 -25.35 10.41
N LEU A 130 17.31 -26.14 9.41
CA LEU A 130 17.97 -27.40 9.71
C LEU A 130 19.42 -27.05 10.03
N ALA A 131 19.77 -27.26 11.29
CA ALA A 131 21.15 -27.33 11.78
C ALA A 131 21.86 -28.55 11.20
#